data_AF-A0A535GWQ5-F1
#
_entry.id   AF-A0A535GWQ5-F1
#
_cell.length_a   1.000
_cell.length_b   1.000
_cell.length_c   1.000
_cell.angle_alpha   90.00
_cell.angle_beta   90.00
_cell.angle_gamma   90.00
#
_symmetry.space_group_name_H-M   'P 1'
#
loop_
_entity.id
_entity.type
_entity.pdbx_description
1 polymer ?
#
loop_
_entity_poly.entity_id
_entity_poly.type
_entity_poly.pdbx_seq_one_letter_code
_entity_poly.pdbx_strand_id
1 'polypeptide(L)'
;MAPASHGLLGRIQRANDVASHRFGPHTAEVEAFILAVGQLTPWQWRQVQTTKRLVASVSKDGAGAADSARSIQSAIRSSDGRISEPMARAGEVLFDTLAKKSDDKQVAAWQAMTALIMRSNLPALKFAVHYAPFATLIPLSGSDVLDPRTRRFIALLEELTRDRLAGLAKRWRVDAAASRALLQAVAKHRHAKSEEAVAVAALSFIPHHLVGDEGWTAVRTAVHGGRVLSALGDLTAEETAQLWSPLEATIALASLDVEDGANRPATTRSMRRVPAAPPAKTAAAYGPNHAEVAAFIRGVAELSPIQWLRVLDRRKLVASVTREGTVEPAGVVRSILIALEATRELDTYSRCRAFAAVERAGYVIESHGGVNLDQVRQALTPFEPSIAFEALNGGGFAHQVATLERADWQRIAAAAPEANVEAVAPLVNAGTALIDFFGGRTDDEAVATWHGVSALVHRHQLTPIKFAASYAPFASAIPVTNPRSLGAMVSRYVTAVGRLGASQCATLAEPWQIGDELSSALSKALVDGSARAGEESAALAAVVTVPMRLATAGGWAAVKTAAFGGRVIAVRTRLTTEQLEALWQPIQPAIPLASLSAPARVKR
;
A
#
# COMPACT_ATOMS: atom_id res chain seq x y z
N MET A 1 -10.49 19.10 -5.78
CA MET A 1 -10.85 17.69 -5.51
C MET A 1 -11.80 17.26 -6.61
N ALA A 2 -11.48 16.18 -7.33
CA ALA A 2 -12.37 15.62 -8.35
C ALA A 2 -13.54 14.91 -7.67
N PRO A 3 -14.77 15.00 -8.20
CA PRO A 3 -15.90 14.29 -7.63
C PRO A 3 -15.82 12.80 -7.92
N ALA A 4 -16.14 12.01 -6.90
CA ALA A 4 -15.87 10.59 -6.89
C ALA A 4 -16.89 9.75 -7.69
N SER A 5 -16.39 8.92 -8.60
CA SER A 5 -17.17 7.91 -9.31
C SER A 5 -17.78 6.88 -8.34
N HIS A 6 -18.97 6.36 -8.63
CA HIS A 6 -19.70 5.39 -7.79
C HIS A 6 -19.39 3.91 -8.13
N GLY A 7 -18.53 3.64 -9.12
CA GLY A 7 -18.14 2.29 -9.56
C GLY A 7 -17.28 1.53 -8.56
N LEU A 8 -16.94 0.26 -8.84
CA LEU A 8 -16.05 -0.53 -7.98
C LEU A 8 -14.70 0.18 -7.80
N LEU A 9 -14.10 0.65 -8.89
CA LEU A 9 -12.89 1.47 -8.85
C LEU A 9 -13.11 2.88 -8.31
N GLY A 10 -14.32 3.45 -8.37
CA GLY A 10 -14.67 4.72 -7.71
C GLY A 10 -14.88 4.63 -6.20
N ARG A 11 -15.32 3.46 -5.73
CA ARG A 11 -15.42 3.10 -4.31
C ARG A 11 -14.07 2.62 -3.77
N ILE A 12 -13.25 2.00 -4.61
CA ILE A 12 -11.85 1.66 -4.34
C ILE A 12 -10.97 2.91 -4.44
N GLN A 13 -11.23 3.86 -5.33
CA GLN A 13 -10.56 5.17 -5.42
C GLN A 13 -11.02 6.06 -4.29
N ARG A 14 -12.30 6.09 -3.88
CA ARG A 14 -12.65 6.78 -2.63
C ARG A 14 -12.03 6.14 -1.41
N ALA A 15 -12.03 4.81 -1.32
CA ALA A 15 -11.38 4.11 -0.22
C ALA A 15 -9.86 4.27 -0.28
N ASN A 16 -9.27 4.32 -1.48
CA ASN A 16 -7.86 4.59 -1.72
C ASN A 16 -7.60 6.05 -1.46
N ASP A 17 -8.17 7.06 -2.11
CA ASP A 17 -8.03 8.48 -1.77
C ASP A 17 -8.19 8.76 -0.26
N VAL A 18 -9.13 8.10 0.43
CA VAL A 18 -9.26 8.18 1.90
C VAL A 18 -8.16 7.42 2.66
N ALA A 19 -7.62 6.31 2.13
CA ALA A 19 -6.54 5.49 2.71
C ALA A 19 -5.12 5.78 2.16
N SER A 20 -4.98 6.53 1.08
CA SER A 20 -3.77 6.88 0.32
C SER A 20 -3.48 8.37 0.50
N HIS A 21 -4.50 9.15 0.89
CA HIS A 21 -4.35 10.49 1.45
C HIS A 21 -4.85 10.62 2.88
N ARG A 22 -5.09 9.51 3.61
CA ARG A 22 -5.48 9.52 5.04
C ARG A 22 -4.62 10.47 5.87
N PHE A 23 -3.32 10.46 5.57
CA PHE A 23 -2.29 11.26 6.23
C PHE A 23 -1.53 12.16 5.22
N GLY A 24 -2.07 12.39 4.02
CA GLY A 24 -1.45 13.18 2.95
C GLY A 24 -0.68 12.34 1.91
N PRO A 25 0.26 12.93 1.13
CA PRO A 25 0.94 12.25 0.01
C PRO A 25 1.82 11.06 0.44
N HIS A 26 2.17 10.96 1.72
CA HIS A 26 3.03 9.90 2.28
C HIS A 26 2.26 8.86 3.13
N THR A 27 0.96 8.69 2.91
CA THR A 27 0.09 7.92 3.82
C THR A 27 0.57 6.49 4.09
N ALA A 28 1.01 5.74 3.08
CA ALA A 28 1.50 4.37 3.27
C ALA A 28 2.74 4.31 4.17
N GLU A 29 3.64 5.28 4.03
CA GLU A 29 4.86 5.37 4.83
C GLU A 29 4.54 5.80 6.28
N VAL A 30 3.55 6.70 6.47
CA VAL A 30 3.04 7.09 7.80
C VAL A 30 2.37 5.91 8.51
N GLU A 31 1.53 5.13 7.81
CA GLU A 31 0.88 3.94 8.39
C GLU A 31 1.91 2.89 8.81
N ALA A 32 2.89 2.59 7.95
CA ALA A 32 3.98 1.68 8.26
C ALA A 32 4.78 2.17 9.49
N PHE A 33 5.07 3.47 9.57
CA PHE A 33 5.76 4.07 10.71
C PHE A 33 4.96 3.92 12.01
N ILE A 34 3.67 4.28 12.03
CA ILE A 34 2.84 4.19 13.24
C ILE A 34 2.77 2.75 13.75
N LEU A 35 2.57 1.78 12.84
CA LEU A 35 2.56 0.35 13.18
C LEU A 35 3.90 -0.11 13.76
N ALA A 36 5.01 0.22 13.10
CA ALA A 36 6.34 -0.18 13.52
C ALA A 36 6.75 0.46 14.87
N VAL A 37 6.44 1.74 15.08
CA VAL A 37 6.71 2.43 16.35
C VAL A 37 5.94 1.80 17.51
N GLY A 38 4.69 1.38 17.27
CA GLY A 38 3.87 0.65 18.26
C GLY A 38 4.50 -0.67 18.71
N GLN A 39 5.23 -1.34 17.82
CA GLN A 39 5.86 -2.65 18.05
C GLN A 39 7.27 -2.56 18.66
N LEU A 40 7.84 -1.36 18.80
CA LEU A 40 9.20 -1.21 19.37
C LEU A 40 9.28 -1.73 20.81
N THR A 41 10.27 -2.61 21.03
CA THR A 41 10.62 -3.18 22.33
C THR A 41 11.19 -2.11 23.27
N PRO A 42 11.20 -2.35 24.60
CA PRO A 42 11.81 -1.43 25.56
C PRO A 42 13.30 -1.14 25.30
N TRP A 43 14.04 -2.09 24.72
CA TRP A 43 15.44 -1.89 24.35
C TRP A 43 15.58 -1.02 23.10
N GLN A 44 14.78 -1.27 22.06
CA GLN A 44 14.75 -0.43 20.86
C GLN A 44 14.36 1.02 21.20
N TRP A 45 13.40 1.24 22.09
CA TRP A 45 13.06 2.59 22.57
C TRP A 45 14.23 3.29 23.29
N ARG A 46 15.11 2.56 23.97
CA ARG A 46 16.33 3.14 24.57
C ARG A 46 17.32 3.57 23.48
N GLN A 47 17.44 2.79 22.40
CA GLN A 47 18.25 3.18 21.25
C GLN A 47 17.72 4.47 20.60
N VAL A 48 16.42 4.55 20.31
CA VAL A 48 15.78 5.76 19.76
C VAL A 48 16.08 6.99 20.61
N GLN A 49 15.91 6.90 21.94
CA GLN A 49 16.17 8.03 22.83
C GLN A 49 17.65 8.39 22.93
N THR A 50 18.54 7.41 22.82
CA THR A 50 20.00 7.64 22.78
C THR A 50 20.37 8.40 21.52
N THR A 51 19.94 7.91 20.35
CA THR A 51 20.17 8.58 19.07
C THR A 51 19.55 9.96 19.03
N LYS A 52 18.34 10.15 19.60
CA LYS A 52 17.71 11.47 19.72
C LYS A 52 18.58 12.47 20.49
N ARG A 53 19.16 12.06 21.62
CA ARG A 53 20.07 12.92 22.41
C ARG A 53 21.34 13.24 21.65
N LEU A 54 21.88 12.28 20.91
CA LEU A 54 23.05 12.48 20.05
C LEU A 54 22.73 13.49 18.93
N VAL A 55 21.62 13.34 18.22
CA VAL A 55 21.18 14.30 17.20
C VAL A 55 20.99 15.70 17.80
N ALA A 56 20.40 15.80 18.99
CA ALA A 56 20.24 17.07 19.70
C ALA A 56 21.58 17.71 20.13
N SER A 57 22.66 16.93 20.27
CA SER A 57 23.99 17.47 20.61
C SER A 57 24.64 18.25 19.47
N VAL A 58 24.17 18.08 18.23
CA VAL A 58 24.66 18.80 17.04
C VAL A 58 23.61 19.73 16.43
N SER A 59 22.31 19.48 16.63
CA SER A 59 21.24 20.29 16.03
C SER A 59 20.75 21.38 16.99
N LYS A 60 20.64 22.62 16.47
CA LYS A 60 20.04 23.75 17.20
C LYS A 60 18.50 23.68 17.25
N ASP A 61 17.88 22.90 16.37
CA ASP A 61 16.41 22.75 16.29
C ASP A 61 15.83 21.88 17.42
N GLY A 62 16.68 21.21 18.21
CA GLY A 62 16.25 20.43 19.37
C GLY A 62 15.95 21.25 20.64
N ALA A 63 16.20 22.56 20.64
CA ALA A 63 16.12 23.44 21.81
C ALA A 63 14.82 24.26 21.91
N GLY A 64 13.84 24.04 21.04
CA GLY A 64 12.52 24.65 21.14
C GLY A 64 11.73 24.15 22.36
N ALA A 65 10.82 24.97 22.88
CA ALA A 65 9.94 24.61 24.00
C ALA A 65 9.33 23.22 23.76
N ALA A 66 9.62 22.28 24.66
CA ALA A 66 9.14 20.92 24.52
C ALA A 66 7.62 20.91 24.68
N ASP A 67 6.91 20.86 23.56
CA ASP A 67 5.47 20.61 23.58
C ASP A 67 5.23 19.30 24.35
N SER A 68 4.52 19.40 25.47
CA SER A 68 4.14 18.20 26.21
C SER A 68 3.19 17.34 25.37
N ALA A 69 3.22 16.02 25.57
CA ALA A 69 2.30 15.10 24.90
C ALA A 69 0.83 15.55 25.06
N ARG A 70 0.47 16.05 26.25
CA ARG A 70 -0.85 16.63 26.55
C ARG A 70 -1.17 17.89 25.73
N SER A 71 -0.20 18.78 25.56
CA SER A 71 -0.38 19.98 24.70
C SER A 71 -0.63 19.59 23.25
N ILE A 72 0.12 18.62 22.72
CA ILE A 72 -0.03 18.11 21.35
C ILE A 72 -1.41 17.45 21.17
N GLN A 73 -1.81 16.56 22.09
CA GLN A 73 -3.14 15.94 22.07
C GLN A 73 -4.26 16.97 22.15
N SER A 74 -4.10 18.03 22.94
CA SER A 74 -5.09 19.11 23.02
C SER A 74 -5.20 19.88 21.70
N ALA A 75 -4.08 20.15 21.03
CA ALA A 75 -4.04 20.82 19.73
C ALA A 75 -4.58 19.94 18.60
N ILE A 76 -4.41 18.61 18.68
CA ILE A 76 -5.02 17.66 17.73
C ILE A 76 -6.54 17.67 17.86
N ARG A 77 -7.05 17.75 19.10
CA ARG A 77 -8.48 17.71 19.41
C ARG A 77 -9.18 19.06 19.25
N SER A 78 -8.44 20.17 19.18
CA SER A 78 -9.02 21.50 19.01
C SER A 78 -9.26 21.81 17.53
N SER A 79 -10.39 22.44 17.23
CA SER A 79 -10.74 22.89 15.87
C SER A 79 -9.96 24.15 15.43
N ASP A 80 -8.89 24.53 16.11
CA ASP A 80 -8.22 25.84 15.98
C ASP A 80 -7.42 26.02 14.67
N GLY A 81 -7.50 25.09 13.72
CA GLY A 81 -6.85 25.20 12.40
C GLY A 81 -5.32 25.21 12.41
N ARG A 82 -4.68 25.08 13.57
CA ARG A 82 -3.20 25.07 13.72
C ARG A 82 -2.56 23.78 13.18
N ILE A 83 -3.31 22.68 13.15
CA ILE A 83 -2.87 21.38 12.67
C ILE A 83 -3.71 21.02 11.45
N SER A 84 -3.06 20.62 10.36
CA SER A 84 -3.77 20.17 9.15
C SER A 84 -4.54 18.88 9.42
N GLU A 85 -5.69 18.72 8.78
CA GLU A 85 -6.56 17.54 8.97
C GLU A 85 -5.82 16.19 8.82
N PRO A 86 -4.91 15.99 7.83
CA PRO A 86 -4.13 14.75 7.74
C PRO A 86 -3.19 14.53 8.93
N MET A 87 -2.62 15.60 9.48
CA MET A 87 -1.72 15.55 10.63
C MET A 87 -2.48 15.30 11.94
N ALA A 88 -3.67 15.86 12.09
CA ALA A 88 -4.56 15.59 13.22
C ALA A 88 -4.97 14.11 13.26
N ARG A 89 -5.44 13.57 12.12
CA ARG A 89 -5.81 12.14 12.00
C ARG A 89 -4.64 11.19 12.28
N ALA A 90 -3.45 11.49 11.76
CA ALA A 90 -2.25 10.70 12.04
C ALA A 90 -1.89 10.75 13.54
N GLY A 91 -2.04 11.93 14.14
CA GLY A 91 -1.84 12.17 15.57
C GLY A 91 -2.72 11.33 16.45
N GLU A 92 -4.03 11.31 16.19
CA GLU A 92 -4.98 10.50 16.96
C GLU A 92 -4.55 9.02 16.99
N VAL A 93 -4.29 8.45 15.82
CA VAL A 93 -3.88 7.03 15.69
C VAL A 93 -2.54 6.77 16.38
N LEU A 94 -1.58 7.68 16.24
CA LEU A 94 -0.26 7.55 16.89
C LEU A 94 -0.37 7.58 18.41
N PHE A 95 -1.10 8.55 18.96
CA PHE A 95 -1.24 8.69 20.41
C PHE A 95 -2.05 7.54 21.03
N ASP A 96 -3.07 7.03 20.33
CA ASP A 96 -3.79 5.83 20.73
C ASP A 96 -2.87 4.60 20.75
N THR A 97 -2.04 4.44 19.71
CA THR A 97 -1.05 3.35 19.60
C THR A 97 -0.02 3.42 20.73
N LEU A 98 0.36 4.62 21.17
CA LEU A 98 1.40 4.86 22.16
C LEU A 98 0.87 5.23 23.56
N ALA A 99 -0.42 5.02 23.84
CA ALA A 99 -1.07 5.43 25.09
C ALA A 99 -0.39 4.91 26.37
N LYS A 100 0.32 3.77 26.30
CA LYS A 100 1.08 3.17 27.42
C LYS A 100 2.56 3.56 27.46
N LYS A 101 3.03 4.41 26.55
CA LYS A 101 4.43 4.86 26.48
C LYS A 101 4.56 6.22 27.20
N SER A 102 5.77 6.56 27.61
CA SER A 102 6.08 7.84 28.26
C SER A 102 5.94 9.01 27.28
N ASP A 103 5.66 10.21 27.82
CA ASP A 103 5.52 11.45 27.05
C ASP A 103 6.69 11.67 26.08
N ASP A 104 7.94 11.49 26.52
CA ASP A 104 9.13 11.64 25.67
C ASP A 104 9.14 10.73 24.43
N LYS A 105 8.54 9.54 24.53
CA LYS A 105 8.44 8.58 23.43
C LYS A 105 7.33 8.97 22.47
N GLN A 106 6.20 9.42 23.01
CA GLN A 106 5.09 9.93 22.21
C GLN A 106 5.50 11.19 21.43
N VAL A 107 6.18 12.14 22.09
CA VAL A 107 6.68 13.37 21.45
C VAL A 107 7.73 13.05 20.39
N ALA A 108 8.66 12.13 20.66
CA ALA A 108 9.66 11.72 19.66
C ALA A 108 9.00 11.10 18.41
N ALA A 109 8.02 10.21 18.60
CA ALA A 109 7.29 9.61 17.50
C ALA A 109 6.43 10.62 16.74
N TRP A 110 5.82 11.57 17.44
CA TRP A 110 5.05 12.66 16.84
C TRP A 110 5.94 13.52 15.94
N GLN A 111 7.11 13.95 16.43
CA GLN A 111 8.05 14.74 15.65
C GLN A 111 8.50 14.03 14.36
N ALA A 112 8.83 12.74 14.45
CA ALA A 112 9.23 11.93 13.30
C ALA A 112 8.07 11.74 12.30
N MET A 113 6.85 11.47 12.80
CA MET A 113 5.66 11.31 11.97
C MET A 113 5.29 12.62 11.26
N THR A 114 5.31 13.75 11.97
CA THR A 114 5.08 15.07 11.38
C THR A 114 6.11 15.39 10.30
N ALA A 115 7.39 15.10 10.56
CA ALA A 115 8.43 15.28 9.55
C ALA A 115 8.17 14.41 8.31
N LEU A 116 7.67 13.19 8.49
CA LEU A 116 7.34 12.28 7.40
C LEU A 116 6.11 12.73 6.59
N ILE A 117 5.06 13.23 7.25
CA ILE A 117 3.90 13.85 6.57
C ILE A 117 4.35 15.08 5.75
N MET A 118 5.26 15.88 6.32
CA MET A 118 5.75 17.11 5.71
C MET A 118 6.99 16.91 4.83
N ARG A 119 7.41 15.67 4.55
CA ARG A 119 8.70 15.34 3.89
C ARG A 119 8.93 16.13 2.60
N SER A 120 7.90 16.31 1.77
CA SER A 120 7.99 17.08 0.51
C SER A 120 8.14 18.60 0.70
N ASN A 121 7.89 19.11 1.90
CA ASN A 121 7.88 20.54 2.25
C ASN A 121 9.00 20.90 3.23
N LEU A 122 9.86 19.95 3.61
CA LEU A 122 10.96 20.15 4.55
C LEU A 122 12.31 20.01 3.84
N PRO A 123 13.30 20.87 4.18
CA PRO A 123 14.68 20.59 3.81
C PRO A 123 15.17 19.25 4.38
N ALA A 124 16.02 18.54 3.64
CA ALA A 124 16.54 17.21 4.02
C ALA A 124 17.09 17.16 5.45
N LEU A 125 17.87 18.17 5.86
CA LEU A 125 18.40 18.27 7.23
C LEU A 125 17.30 18.40 8.29
N LYS A 126 16.29 19.23 8.04
CA LYS A 126 15.20 19.45 8.98
C LYS A 126 14.35 18.19 9.15
N PHE A 127 14.11 17.48 8.06
CA PHE A 127 13.50 16.15 8.09
C PHE A 127 14.35 15.15 8.89
N ALA A 128 15.64 15.03 8.56
CA ALA A 128 16.54 14.06 9.15
C ALA A 128 16.76 14.28 10.66
N VAL A 129 16.76 15.52 11.16
CA VAL A 129 16.82 15.83 12.60
C VAL A 129 15.71 15.13 13.38
N HIS A 130 14.51 15.01 12.80
CA HIS A 130 13.38 14.37 13.45
C HIS A 130 13.31 12.85 13.19
N TYR A 131 13.74 12.39 12.01
CA TYR A 131 13.59 10.98 11.62
C TYR A 131 14.81 10.08 11.93
N ALA A 132 16.03 10.61 11.95
CA ALA A 132 17.26 9.84 12.21
C ALA A 132 17.23 8.98 13.49
N PRO A 133 16.57 9.38 14.60
CA PRO A 133 16.43 8.52 15.77
C PRO A 133 15.73 7.17 15.53
N PHE A 134 14.90 7.08 14.48
CA PHE A 134 14.13 5.88 14.13
C PHE A 134 14.71 5.10 12.96
N ALA A 135 15.54 5.71 12.12
CA ALA A 135 15.93 5.20 10.81
C ALA A 135 16.57 3.80 10.81
N THR A 136 17.33 3.45 11.85
CA THR A 136 17.97 2.12 11.96
C THR A 136 16.99 1.00 12.32
N LEU A 137 15.84 1.33 12.90
CA LEU A 137 14.81 0.40 13.35
C LEU A 137 13.60 0.39 12.42
N ILE A 138 13.33 1.54 11.80
CA ILE A 138 12.22 1.78 10.88
C ILE A 138 12.83 2.50 9.67
N PRO A 139 13.34 1.76 8.67
CA PRO A 139 13.94 2.35 7.48
C PRO A 139 12.89 3.11 6.65
N LEU A 140 13.33 4.17 5.98
CA LEU A 140 12.48 4.93 5.05
C LEU A 140 12.14 4.11 3.81
N SER A 141 10.95 4.34 3.27
CA SER A 141 10.53 3.75 2.00
C SER A 141 11.49 4.22 0.89
N GLY A 142 12.08 3.28 0.15
CA GLY A 142 13.03 3.56 -0.94
C GLY A 142 14.49 3.75 -0.51
N SER A 143 14.83 3.54 0.77
CA SER A 143 16.23 3.49 1.25
C SER A 143 17.04 2.32 0.68
N ASP A 144 16.36 1.30 0.16
CA ASP A 144 16.90 0.14 -0.55
C ASP A 144 17.21 0.42 -2.04
N VAL A 145 16.65 1.49 -2.61
CA VAL A 145 16.82 1.90 -4.02
C VAL A 145 17.72 3.13 -4.15
N LEU A 146 18.83 3.13 -3.40
CA LEU A 146 19.87 4.15 -3.51
C LEU A 146 20.87 3.79 -4.61
N ASP A 147 21.30 4.79 -5.38
CA ASP A 147 22.33 4.61 -6.40
C ASP A 147 23.64 4.11 -5.77
N PRO A 148 24.46 3.33 -6.51
CA PRO A 148 25.67 2.72 -5.97
C PRO A 148 26.65 3.71 -5.35
N ARG A 149 26.82 4.90 -5.95
CA ARG A 149 27.74 5.93 -5.44
C ARG A 149 27.28 6.48 -4.10
N THR A 150 25.99 6.77 -3.94
CA THR A 150 25.43 7.21 -2.64
C THR A 150 25.57 6.14 -1.56
N ARG A 151 25.30 4.87 -1.88
CA ARG A 151 25.50 3.76 -0.91
C ARG A 151 26.96 3.65 -0.49
N ARG A 152 27.89 3.77 -1.43
CA ARG A 152 29.33 3.74 -1.15
C ARG A 152 29.76 4.93 -0.30
N PHE A 153 29.24 6.12 -0.61
CA PHE A 153 29.51 7.33 0.16
C PHE A 153 29.04 7.20 1.62
N ILE A 154 27.83 6.69 1.86
CA ILE A 154 27.32 6.43 3.21
C ILE A 154 28.21 5.42 3.95
N ALA A 155 28.59 4.31 3.30
CA ALA A 155 29.47 3.31 3.90
C ALA A 155 30.84 3.90 4.28
N LEU A 156 31.45 4.70 3.40
CA LEU A 156 32.73 5.36 3.69
C LEU A 156 32.59 6.40 4.81
N LEU A 157 31.47 7.13 4.87
CA LEU A 157 31.18 8.08 5.93
C LEU A 157 31.14 7.41 7.32
N GLU A 158 30.53 6.21 7.40
CA GLU A 158 30.44 5.40 8.62
C GLU A 158 31.78 4.76 9.05
N GLU A 159 32.77 4.73 8.15
CA GLU A 159 34.12 4.24 8.42
C GLU A 159 35.10 5.37 8.84
N LEU A 160 34.68 6.64 8.78
CA LEU A 160 35.57 7.77 9.08
C LEU A 160 35.92 7.86 10.57
N THR A 161 37.20 8.11 10.85
CA THR A 161 37.68 8.42 12.20
C THR A 161 37.32 9.85 12.60
N ARG A 162 37.37 10.14 13.91
CA ARG A 162 37.11 11.49 14.46
C ARG A 162 37.93 12.59 13.76
N ASP A 163 39.22 12.35 13.49
CA ASP A 163 40.09 13.34 12.86
C ASP A 163 39.69 13.63 11.40
N ARG A 164 39.24 12.60 10.67
CA ARG A 164 38.71 12.77 9.31
C ARG A 164 37.38 13.49 9.31
N LEU A 165 36.50 13.19 10.26
CA LEU A 165 35.24 13.92 10.46
C LEU A 165 35.47 15.40 10.81
N ALA A 166 36.49 15.72 11.61
CA ALA A 166 36.87 17.11 11.89
C ALA A 166 37.34 17.84 10.61
N GLY A 167 37.89 17.10 9.64
CA GLY A 167 38.15 17.59 8.29
C GLY A 167 36.91 18.13 7.59
N LEU A 168 35.75 17.49 7.76
CA LEU A 168 34.46 17.93 7.20
C LEU A 168 33.93 19.21 7.86
N ALA A 169 34.33 19.48 9.11
CA ALA A 169 33.92 20.68 9.84
C ALA A 169 34.68 21.95 9.41
N LYS A 170 35.73 21.82 8.59
CA LYS A 170 36.51 22.96 8.10
C LYS A 170 35.64 23.90 7.26
N ARG A 171 35.88 25.20 7.41
CA ARG A 171 35.18 26.22 6.63
C ARG A 171 35.57 26.11 5.16
N TRP A 172 34.60 25.87 4.31
CA TRP A 172 34.76 25.85 2.85
C TRP A 172 33.94 26.97 2.20
N ARG A 173 34.33 27.33 0.98
CA ARG A 173 33.61 28.28 0.11
C ARG A 173 33.49 27.65 -1.26
N VAL A 174 32.30 27.69 -1.82
CA VAL A 174 32.00 27.29 -3.19
C VAL A 174 31.84 28.55 -4.02
N ASP A 175 32.28 28.51 -5.27
CA ASP A 175 32.09 29.63 -6.21
C ASP A 175 30.60 29.91 -6.47
N ALA A 176 30.28 31.18 -6.67
CA ALA A 176 28.89 31.61 -6.84
C ALA A 176 28.24 31.06 -8.12
N ALA A 177 29.00 30.76 -9.18
CA ALA A 177 28.49 30.11 -10.38
C ALA A 177 28.20 28.62 -10.12
N ALA A 178 29.15 27.87 -9.57
CA ALA A 178 28.95 26.46 -9.23
C ALA A 178 27.82 26.24 -8.21
N SER A 179 27.68 27.13 -7.23
CA SER A 179 26.56 27.10 -6.28
C SER A 179 25.21 27.35 -6.97
N ARG A 180 25.15 28.24 -7.96
CA ARG A 180 23.92 28.50 -8.74
C ARG A 180 23.58 27.31 -9.63
N ALA A 181 24.58 26.72 -10.29
CA ALA A 181 24.41 25.50 -11.09
C ALA A 181 23.85 24.35 -10.24
N LEU A 182 24.40 24.12 -9.04
CA LEU A 182 23.89 23.12 -8.11
C LEU A 182 22.42 23.38 -7.73
N LEU A 183 22.06 24.61 -7.39
CA LEU A 183 20.67 24.95 -7.03
C LEU A 183 19.70 24.77 -8.20
N GLN A 184 20.12 25.10 -9.42
CA GLN A 184 19.33 24.88 -10.63
C GLN A 184 19.16 23.37 -10.93
N ALA A 185 20.22 22.58 -10.78
CA ALA A 185 20.17 21.13 -10.95
C ALA A 185 19.25 20.48 -9.89
N VAL A 186 19.41 20.84 -8.62
CA VAL A 186 18.57 20.33 -7.51
C VAL A 186 17.09 20.71 -7.69
N ALA A 187 16.78 21.88 -8.26
CA ALA A 187 15.40 22.27 -8.54
C ALA A 187 14.71 21.36 -9.57
N LYS A 188 15.46 20.70 -10.46
CA LYS A 188 14.94 19.67 -11.40
C LYS A 188 14.66 18.34 -10.69
N HIS A 189 15.41 18.04 -9.63
CA HIS A 189 15.32 16.79 -8.87
C HIS A 189 14.54 16.99 -7.57
N ARG A 190 13.22 17.18 -7.67
CA ARG A 190 12.31 17.46 -6.52
C ARG A 190 12.29 16.38 -5.42
N HIS A 191 12.94 15.23 -5.63
CA HIS A 191 13.08 14.15 -4.66
C HIS A 191 14.54 13.68 -4.59
N ALA A 192 15.45 14.52 -4.08
CA ALA A 192 16.85 14.19 -3.89
C ALA A 192 17.04 13.10 -2.81
N LYS A 193 16.74 11.84 -3.17
CA LYS A 193 16.85 10.65 -2.31
C LYS A 193 18.24 10.53 -1.68
N SER A 194 19.28 10.94 -2.41
CA SER A 194 20.68 10.92 -1.95
C SER A 194 20.97 11.96 -0.86
N GLU A 195 20.49 13.20 -1.01
CA GLU A 195 20.68 14.25 0.01
C GLU A 195 20.02 13.85 1.34
N GLU A 196 18.79 13.35 1.27
CA GLU A 196 18.03 12.92 2.45
C GLU A 196 18.65 11.69 3.13
N ALA A 197 19.00 10.65 2.34
CA ALA A 197 19.62 9.44 2.88
C ALA A 197 20.96 9.75 3.57
N VAL A 198 21.77 10.62 2.97
CA VAL A 198 23.02 11.08 3.58
C VAL A 198 22.75 11.92 4.83
N ALA A 199 21.73 12.77 4.85
CA ALA A 199 21.38 13.54 6.04
C ALA A 199 20.98 12.64 7.22
N VAL A 200 20.19 11.60 6.95
CA VAL A 200 19.81 10.60 7.96
C VAL A 200 21.06 9.86 8.46
N ALA A 201 21.89 9.32 7.56
CA ALA A 201 23.11 8.59 7.94
C ALA A 201 24.10 9.47 8.73
N ALA A 202 24.34 10.69 8.25
CA ALA A 202 25.25 11.65 8.90
C ALA A 202 24.79 12.00 10.32
N LEU A 203 23.49 12.24 10.53
CA LEU A 203 22.93 12.51 11.86
C LEU A 203 22.87 11.28 12.77
N SER A 204 22.80 10.08 12.20
CA SER A 204 22.91 8.84 12.97
C SER A 204 24.35 8.53 13.36
N PHE A 205 25.36 8.95 12.58
CA PHE A 205 26.76 8.56 12.82
C PHE A 205 27.62 9.67 13.44
N ILE A 206 27.74 10.84 12.80
CA ILE A 206 28.69 11.91 13.17
C ILE A 206 28.59 12.35 14.64
N PRO A 207 27.38 12.46 15.25
CA PRO A 207 27.25 12.85 16.65
C PRO A 207 27.91 11.90 17.66
N HIS A 208 28.26 10.68 17.27
CA HIS A 208 29.04 9.77 18.11
C HIS A 208 30.51 10.23 18.26
N HIS A 209 31.00 11.09 17.37
CA HIS A 209 32.40 11.52 17.31
C HIS A 209 32.58 13.03 17.51
N LEU A 210 31.66 13.84 17.00
CA LEU A 210 31.70 15.31 17.06
C LEU A 210 30.38 15.88 17.55
N VAL A 211 30.42 16.85 18.46
CA VAL A 211 29.25 17.53 19.04
C VAL A 211 29.30 19.04 18.79
N GLY A 212 28.20 19.74 19.05
CA GLY A 212 28.11 21.20 18.92
C GLY A 212 28.25 21.69 17.47
N ASP A 213 28.75 22.92 17.32
CA ASP A 213 28.87 23.59 16.01
C ASP A 213 29.83 22.87 15.05
N GLU A 214 30.85 22.19 15.58
CA GLU A 214 31.79 21.39 14.79
C GLU A 214 31.08 20.18 14.17
N GLY A 215 30.37 19.39 14.99
CA GLY A 215 29.56 18.26 14.51
C GLY A 215 28.46 18.69 13.54
N TRP A 216 27.79 19.81 13.81
CA TRP A 216 26.79 20.37 12.90
C TRP A 216 27.37 20.76 11.53
N THR A 217 28.58 21.32 11.53
CA THR A 217 29.25 21.73 10.28
C THR A 217 29.70 20.50 9.50
N ALA A 218 30.23 19.48 10.16
CA ALA A 218 30.54 18.20 9.52
C ALA A 218 29.29 17.54 8.89
N VAL A 219 28.16 17.53 9.60
CA VAL A 219 26.87 17.05 9.06
C VAL A 219 26.46 17.84 7.81
N ARG A 220 26.51 19.18 7.85
CA ARG A 220 26.17 20.01 6.68
C ARG A 220 27.08 19.74 5.48
N THR A 221 28.37 19.52 5.71
CA THR A 221 29.33 19.17 4.65
C THR A 221 29.03 17.80 4.05
N ALA A 222 28.70 16.80 4.88
CA ALA A 222 28.29 15.48 4.39
C ALA A 222 27.01 15.57 3.54
N VAL A 223 25.98 16.29 4.02
CA VAL A 223 24.72 16.49 3.29
C VAL A 223 24.92 17.24 1.97
N HIS A 224 25.83 18.22 1.95
CA HIS A 224 26.25 18.87 0.71
C HIS A 224 26.79 17.84 -0.30
N GLY A 225 27.56 16.85 0.14
CA GLY A 225 27.97 15.72 -0.70
C GLY A 225 26.80 14.94 -1.28
N GLY A 226 25.82 14.56 -0.44
CA GLY A 226 24.60 13.91 -0.92
C GLY A 226 23.84 14.74 -1.96
N ARG A 227 23.81 16.07 -1.80
CA ARG A 227 23.23 17.00 -2.78
C ARG A 227 24.00 17.02 -4.10
N VAL A 228 25.32 17.03 -4.06
CA VAL A 228 26.16 16.95 -5.28
C VAL A 228 25.95 15.61 -5.99
N LEU A 229 25.92 14.49 -5.26
CA LEU A 229 25.65 13.16 -5.83
C LEU A 229 24.32 13.11 -6.59
N SER A 230 23.28 13.73 -6.04
CA SER A 230 21.96 13.79 -6.70
C SER A 230 21.94 14.62 -7.99
N ALA A 231 22.93 15.49 -8.20
CA ALA A 231 23.00 16.42 -9.32
C ALA A 231 24.09 16.06 -10.36
N LEU A 232 24.83 14.96 -10.18
CA LEU A 232 25.99 14.62 -11.03
C LEU A 232 25.67 14.57 -12.53
N GLY A 233 24.45 14.17 -12.92
CA GLY A 233 24.04 14.11 -14.32
C GLY A 233 23.80 15.47 -14.98
N ASP A 234 23.63 16.53 -14.19
CA ASP A 234 23.34 17.89 -14.65
C ASP A 234 24.53 18.86 -14.48
N LEU A 235 25.62 18.42 -13.83
CA LEU A 235 26.79 19.22 -13.54
C LEU A 235 27.93 18.89 -14.50
N THR A 236 28.71 19.89 -14.89
CA THR A 236 29.97 19.66 -15.60
C THR A 236 31.02 19.03 -14.67
N ALA A 237 32.07 18.46 -15.25
CA ALA A 237 33.18 17.88 -14.48
C ALA A 237 33.89 18.92 -13.60
N GLU A 238 34.07 20.15 -14.11
CA GLU A 238 34.68 21.26 -13.37
C GLU A 238 33.80 21.71 -12.19
N GLU A 239 32.50 21.89 -12.43
CA GLU A 239 31.53 22.22 -11.36
C GLU A 239 31.49 21.11 -10.31
N THR A 240 31.50 19.85 -10.72
CA THR A 240 31.50 18.69 -9.82
C THR A 240 32.76 18.67 -8.95
N ALA A 241 33.95 18.81 -9.55
CA ALA A 241 35.21 18.84 -8.81
C ALA A 241 35.24 20.00 -7.80
N GLN A 242 34.76 21.17 -8.20
CA GLN A 242 34.67 22.33 -7.32
C GLN A 242 33.68 22.11 -6.16
N LEU A 243 32.50 21.58 -6.45
CA LEU A 243 31.45 21.32 -5.45
C LEU A 243 31.83 20.19 -4.50
N TRP A 244 32.63 19.21 -4.95
CA TRP A 244 33.11 18.11 -4.13
C TRP A 244 34.38 18.44 -3.33
N SER A 245 35.08 19.54 -3.66
CA SER A 245 36.30 19.96 -2.98
C SER A 245 36.26 19.97 -1.43
N PRO A 246 35.13 20.28 -0.74
CA PRO A 246 35.06 20.19 0.71
C PRO A 246 35.18 18.76 1.27
N LEU A 247 34.83 17.76 0.46
CA LEU A 247 34.81 16.34 0.84
C LEU A 247 36.07 15.61 0.38
N GLU A 248 36.74 16.10 -0.67
CA GLU A 248 37.82 15.39 -1.37
C GLU A 248 38.94 14.89 -0.45
N ALA A 249 39.35 15.69 0.55
CA ALA A 249 40.40 15.30 1.50
C ALA A 249 40.00 14.19 2.49
N THR A 250 38.70 13.88 2.56
CA THR A 250 38.12 12.89 3.49
C THR A 250 37.53 11.69 2.75
N ILE A 251 36.79 11.94 1.67
CA ILE A 251 36.22 10.95 0.78
C ILE A 251 36.44 11.47 -0.65
N ALA A 252 37.46 10.94 -1.32
CA ALA A 252 37.79 11.30 -2.70
C ALA A 252 36.66 10.87 -3.64
N LEU A 253 36.27 11.73 -4.59
CA LEU A 253 35.15 11.42 -5.51
C LEU A 253 35.38 10.11 -6.28
N ALA A 254 36.63 9.87 -6.71
CA ALA A 254 37.04 8.66 -7.44
C ALA A 254 36.86 7.37 -6.61
N SER A 255 36.84 7.44 -5.27
CA SER A 255 36.64 6.27 -4.41
C SER A 255 35.20 5.72 -4.43
N LEU A 256 34.28 6.46 -5.07
CA LEU A 256 32.87 6.09 -5.23
C LEU A 256 32.61 5.27 -6.50
N ASP A 257 33.57 5.22 -7.43
CA ASP A 257 33.45 4.44 -8.66
C ASP A 257 33.86 2.98 -8.42
N VAL A 258 33.08 2.05 -8.99
CA VAL A 258 33.36 0.62 -8.93
C VAL A 258 34.17 0.24 -10.16
N GLU A 259 35.44 -0.13 -9.98
CA GLU A 259 36.10 -1.02 -10.93
C GLU A 259 35.53 -2.44 -10.72
N ASP A 260 34.76 -2.93 -11.69
CA ASP A 260 34.43 -4.36 -11.77
C ASP A 260 35.72 -5.16 -12.00
N GLY A 261 36.31 -5.74 -10.95
CA GLY A 261 37.31 -6.81 -11.14
C GLY A 261 38.37 -7.02 -10.05
N ALA A 262 38.28 -8.20 -9.42
CA ALA A 262 39.39 -9.10 -9.05
C ALA A 262 40.24 -8.86 -7.77
N ASN A 263 40.30 -9.96 -7.01
CA ASN A 263 41.41 -10.47 -6.19
C ASN A 263 41.83 -9.77 -4.89
N ARG A 264 41.56 -10.43 -3.75
CA ARG A 264 42.60 -11.07 -2.88
C ARG A 264 41.98 -11.90 -1.72
N PRO A 265 42.75 -12.80 -1.06
CA PRO A 265 42.47 -14.23 -1.02
C PRO A 265 41.85 -14.74 0.29
N ALA A 266 41.46 -16.01 0.23
CA ALA A 266 40.85 -16.84 1.26
C ALA A 266 41.59 -16.84 2.61
N THR A 267 40.81 -16.86 3.69
CA THR A 267 41.16 -17.60 4.90
C THR A 267 39.98 -18.49 5.30
N THR A 268 40.26 -19.78 5.30
CA THR A 268 39.37 -20.91 5.53
C THR A 268 38.72 -20.90 6.92
N ARG A 269 37.38 -20.99 6.98
CA ARG A 269 36.68 -21.75 8.03
C ARG A 269 35.37 -22.34 7.48
N SER A 270 35.38 -23.67 7.39
CA SER A 270 34.26 -24.52 7.00
C SER A 270 33.05 -24.34 7.92
N MET A 271 31.89 -23.96 7.37
CA MET A 271 30.58 -24.42 7.83
C MET A 271 29.58 -24.49 6.67
N ARG A 272 29.10 -25.72 6.43
CA ARG A 272 27.78 -26.12 5.90
C ARG A 272 27.28 -25.46 4.61
N ARG A 273 27.30 -26.28 3.54
CA ARG A 273 26.62 -26.11 2.25
C ARG A 273 25.15 -25.68 2.44
N VAL A 274 24.86 -24.41 2.24
CA VAL A 274 23.51 -23.86 2.02
C VAL A 274 23.25 -23.95 0.51
N PRO A 275 22.06 -24.40 0.06
CA PRO A 275 21.77 -24.53 -1.37
C PRO A 275 21.85 -23.17 -2.06
N ALA A 276 22.20 -23.20 -3.35
CA ALA A 276 22.34 -22.05 -4.22
C ALA A 276 21.21 -21.02 -4.04
N ALA A 277 21.58 -19.74 -4.00
CA ALA A 277 20.64 -18.63 -3.99
C ALA A 277 19.63 -18.80 -5.13
N PRO A 278 18.32 -18.62 -4.88
CA PRO A 278 17.34 -18.65 -5.94
C PRO A 278 17.60 -17.50 -6.92
N PRO A 279 17.32 -17.67 -8.21
CA PRO A 279 17.48 -16.62 -9.21
C PRO A 279 16.69 -15.36 -8.80
N ALA A 280 17.23 -14.20 -9.18
CA ALA A 280 16.67 -12.89 -8.89
C ALA A 280 15.14 -12.89 -9.09
N LYS A 281 14.40 -12.59 -8.01
CA LYS A 281 12.94 -12.45 -8.06
C LYS A 281 12.60 -11.37 -9.07
N THR A 282 12.12 -11.77 -10.24
CA THR A 282 11.36 -10.93 -11.15
C THR A 282 10.33 -10.14 -10.37
N ALA A 283 10.26 -8.83 -10.59
CA ALA A 283 9.22 -7.98 -10.01
C ALA A 283 7.85 -8.62 -10.26
N ALA A 284 7.03 -8.72 -9.22
CA ALA A 284 5.75 -9.42 -9.26
C ALA A 284 4.79 -8.68 -10.22
N ALA A 285 4.61 -9.21 -11.44
CA ALA A 285 3.91 -8.51 -12.54
C ALA A 285 2.46 -8.10 -12.24
N TYR A 286 1.83 -8.75 -11.24
CA TYR A 286 0.44 -8.49 -10.83
C TYR A 286 0.35 -7.98 -9.37
N GLY A 287 1.43 -7.39 -8.85
CA GLY A 287 1.49 -6.88 -7.49
C GLY A 287 1.66 -7.97 -6.42
N PRO A 288 1.29 -7.70 -5.15
CA PRO A 288 1.53 -8.60 -4.02
C PRO A 288 0.91 -10.00 -4.15
N ASN A 289 -0.16 -10.14 -4.94
CA ASN A 289 -0.91 -11.39 -5.15
C ASN A 289 -0.55 -12.09 -6.47
N HIS A 290 0.68 -11.91 -6.97
CA HIS A 290 1.06 -12.35 -8.31
C HIS A 290 0.85 -13.86 -8.56
N ALA A 291 1.12 -14.71 -7.57
CA ALA A 291 0.95 -16.16 -7.73
C ALA A 291 -0.53 -16.54 -7.93
N GLU A 292 -1.42 -15.95 -7.15
CA GLU A 292 -2.86 -16.15 -7.20
C GLU A 292 -3.46 -15.60 -8.50
N VAL A 293 -3.04 -14.40 -8.93
CA VAL A 293 -3.48 -13.80 -10.20
C VAL A 293 -3.00 -14.64 -11.38
N ALA A 294 -1.75 -15.10 -11.38
CA ALA A 294 -1.23 -15.98 -12.43
C ALA A 294 -1.96 -17.32 -12.49
N ALA A 295 -2.29 -17.90 -11.33
CA ALA A 295 -3.09 -19.13 -11.25
C ALA A 295 -4.52 -18.91 -11.74
N PHE A 296 -5.11 -17.75 -11.44
CA PHE A 296 -6.43 -17.37 -11.93
C PHE A 296 -6.47 -17.22 -13.45
N ILE A 297 -5.53 -16.48 -14.03
CA ILE A 297 -5.46 -16.28 -15.49
C ILE A 297 -5.37 -17.62 -16.22
N ARG A 298 -4.52 -18.54 -15.73
CA ARG A 298 -4.45 -19.91 -16.28
C ARG A 298 -5.75 -20.69 -16.06
N GLY A 299 -6.27 -20.69 -14.84
CA GLY A 299 -7.46 -21.47 -14.49
C GLY A 299 -8.71 -21.04 -15.25
N VAL A 300 -8.87 -19.73 -15.51
CA VAL A 300 -9.98 -19.17 -16.30
C VAL A 300 -9.93 -19.67 -17.75
N ALA A 301 -8.74 -19.73 -18.34
CA ALA A 301 -8.53 -20.26 -19.68
C ALA A 301 -8.92 -21.74 -19.81
N GLU A 302 -8.78 -22.51 -18.73
CA GLU A 302 -9.01 -23.95 -18.69
C GLU A 302 -10.44 -24.34 -18.25
N LEU A 303 -11.32 -23.37 -17.97
CA LEU A 303 -12.69 -23.66 -17.54
C LEU A 303 -13.52 -24.29 -18.67
N SER A 304 -14.11 -25.45 -18.38
CA SER A 304 -15.08 -26.12 -19.24
C SER A 304 -16.41 -25.32 -19.33
N PRO A 305 -17.23 -25.55 -20.38
CA PRO A 305 -18.51 -24.87 -20.54
C PRO A 305 -19.46 -25.01 -19.33
N ILE A 306 -19.50 -26.21 -18.71
CA ILE A 306 -20.31 -26.46 -17.52
C ILE A 306 -19.82 -25.66 -16.30
N GLN A 307 -18.50 -25.43 -16.18
CA GLN A 307 -17.93 -24.60 -15.12
C GLN A 307 -18.28 -23.13 -15.34
N TRP A 308 -18.25 -22.65 -16.59
CA TRP A 308 -18.69 -21.29 -16.93
C TRP A 308 -20.15 -21.03 -16.59
N LEU A 309 -21.06 -21.94 -16.94
CA LEU A 309 -22.46 -21.82 -16.54
C LEU A 309 -22.62 -21.68 -15.02
N ARG A 310 -21.88 -22.49 -14.24
CA ARG A 310 -21.89 -22.39 -12.77
C ARG A 310 -21.32 -21.07 -12.24
N VAL A 311 -20.29 -20.53 -12.88
CA VAL A 311 -19.71 -19.21 -12.54
C VAL A 311 -20.77 -18.12 -12.74
N LEU A 312 -21.45 -18.13 -13.89
CA LEU A 312 -22.47 -17.12 -14.22
C LEU A 312 -23.71 -17.23 -13.32
N ASP A 313 -24.19 -18.44 -13.04
CA ASP A 313 -25.31 -18.66 -12.11
C ASP A 313 -24.97 -18.17 -10.71
N ARG A 314 -23.75 -18.45 -10.23
CA ARG A 314 -23.29 -17.93 -8.94
C ARG A 314 -23.17 -16.43 -8.92
N ARG A 315 -22.69 -15.81 -9.99
CA ARG A 315 -22.64 -14.35 -10.10
C ARG A 315 -24.03 -13.74 -9.91
N LYS A 316 -25.08 -14.31 -10.52
CA LYS A 316 -26.48 -13.88 -10.31
C LYS A 316 -26.93 -14.07 -8.86
N LEU A 317 -26.58 -15.20 -8.25
CA LEU A 317 -26.89 -15.47 -6.84
C LEU A 317 -26.22 -14.47 -5.90
N VAL A 318 -24.93 -14.18 -6.07
CA VAL A 318 -24.22 -13.20 -5.25
C VAL A 318 -24.83 -11.81 -5.40
N ALA A 319 -25.13 -11.40 -6.64
CA ALA A 319 -25.79 -10.13 -6.92
C ALA A 319 -27.15 -9.96 -6.19
N SER A 320 -27.88 -11.06 -5.95
CA SER A 320 -29.20 -11.02 -5.28
C SER A 320 -29.16 -10.62 -3.80
N VAL A 321 -28.00 -10.72 -3.15
CA VAL A 321 -27.82 -10.33 -1.73
C VAL A 321 -26.95 -9.09 -1.58
N THR A 322 -26.06 -8.80 -2.51
CA THR A 322 -25.24 -7.59 -2.44
C THR A 322 -26.05 -6.38 -2.90
N ARG A 323 -26.14 -5.31 -2.08
CA ARG A 323 -26.71 -4.01 -2.49
C ARG A 323 -25.95 -3.34 -3.65
N GLU A 324 -24.84 -3.92 -4.08
CA GLU A 324 -24.08 -3.55 -5.27
C GLU A 324 -24.78 -4.06 -6.54
N GLY A 325 -26.06 -3.74 -6.69
CA GLY A 325 -26.91 -4.11 -7.83
C GLY A 325 -26.52 -3.44 -9.15
N THR A 326 -25.34 -2.84 -9.25
CA THR A 326 -24.75 -2.39 -10.52
C THR A 326 -23.49 -3.19 -10.75
N VAL A 327 -23.71 -4.39 -11.30
CA VAL A 327 -22.71 -5.10 -12.10
C VAL A 327 -22.00 -4.08 -12.99
N GLU A 328 -20.66 -4.11 -13.09
CA GLU A 328 -19.99 -3.22 -14.04
C GLU A 328 -20.63 -3.41 -15.42
N PRO A 329 -21.13 -2.33 -16.05
CA PRO A 329 -21.79 -2.45 -17.33
C PRO A 329 -20.82 -3.10 -18.32
N ALA A 330 -21.33 -4.06 -19.09
CA ALA A 330 -20.52 -4.79 -20.06
C ALA A 330 -19.76 -3.86 -21.01
N GLY A 331 -20.37 -2.71 -21.37
CA GLY A 331 -19.74 -1.67 -22.17
C GLY A 331 -18.45 -1.10 -21.56
N VAL A 332 -18.39 -0.94 -20.23
CA VAL A 332 -17.18 -0.47 -19.53
C VAL A 332 -16.07 -1.50 -19.66
N VAL A 333 -16.36 -2.77 -19.34
CA VAL A 333 -15.37 -3.85 -19.40
C VAL A 333 -14.86 -4.04 -20.83
N ARG A 334 -15.75 -3.98 -21.83
CA ARG A 334 -15.34 -4.04 -23.24
C ARG A 334 -14.44 -2.88 -23.63
N SER A 335 -14.79 -1.65 -23.25
CA SER A 335 -13.96 -0.47 -23.50
C SER A 335 -12.57 -0.63 -22.88
N ILE A 336 -12.49 -1.14 -21.66
CA ILE A 336 -11.23 -1.43 -20.96
C ILE A 336 -10.40 -2.44 -21.75
N LEU A 337 -10.98 -3.57 -22.15
CA LEU A 337 -10.25 -4.62 -22.89
C LEU A 337 -9.72 -4.12 -24.23
N ILE A 338 -10.53 -3.35 -24.96
CA ILE A 338 -10.13 -2.72 -26.23
C ILE A 338 -8.95 -1.76 -26.00
N ALA A 339 -9.03 -0.92 -24.96
CA ALA A 339 -7.97 0.01 -24.63
C ALA A 339 -6.67 -0.69 -24.22
N LEU A 340 -6.75 -1.79 -23.48
CA LEU A 340 -5.57 -2.56 -23.08
C LEU A 340 -4.85 -3.18 -24.28
N GLU A 341 -5.59 -3.62 -25.30
CA GLU A 341 -5.04 -4.16 -26.54
C GLU A 341 -4.43 -3.05 -27.40
N ALA A 342 -5.21 -1.98 -27.65
CA ALA A 342 -4.79 -0.87 -28.50
C ALA A 342 -3.58 -0.09 -27.94
N THR A 343 -3.35 -0.15 -26.63
CA THR A 343 -2.23 0.55 -25.96
C THR A 343 -1.02 -0.35 -25.69
N ARG A 344 -0.98 -1.59 -26.20
CA ARG A 344 0.09 -2.57 -25.91
C ARG A 344 1.50 -2.07 -26.23
N GLU A 345 1.63 -1.21 -27.24
CA GLU A 345 2.91 -0.63 -27.69
C GLU A 345 3.33 0.65 -26.93
N LEU A 346 2.49 1.15 -26.02
CA LEU A 346 2.81 2.33 -25.20
C LEU A 346 3.60 1.94 -23.94
N ASP A 347 4.31 2.90 -23.36
CA ASP A 347 4.99 2.69 -22.08
C ASP A 347 3.98 2.49 -20.93
N THR A 348 4.41 1.81 -19.86
CA THR A 348 3.53 1.46 -18.73
C THR A 348 2.82 2.67 -18.11
N TYR A 349 3.48 3.82 -18.04
CA TYR A 349 2.89 5.04 -17.46
C TYR A 349 1.74 5.55 -18.34
N SER A 350 1.95 5.64 -19.66
CA SER A 350 0.92 6.02 -20.62
C SER A 350 -0.25 5.03 -20.65
N ARG A 351 0.04 3.73 -20.58
CA ARG A 351 -0.98 2.67 -20.52
C ARG A 351 -1.88 2.80 -19.29
N CYS A 352 -1.30 3.04 -18.11
CA CYS A 352 -2.05 3.26 -16.88
C CYS A 352 -2.96 4.49 -16.94
N ARG A 353 -2.50 5.59 -17.56
CA ARG A 353 -3.32 6.81 -17.74
C ARG A 353 -4.45 6.61 -18.73
N ALA A 354 -4.18 5.96 -19.87
CA ALA A 354 -5.21 5.62 -20.86
C ALA A 354 -6.27 4.69 -20.25
N PHE A 355 -5.85 3.63 -19.56
CA PHE A 355 -6.73 2.71 -18.85
C PHE A 355 -7.65 3.45 -17.86
N ALA A 356 -7.08 4.29 -17.00
CA ALA A 356 -7.86 5.06 -16.01
C ALA A 356 -8.79 6.10 -16.66
N ALA A 357 -8.44 6.63 -17.84
CA ALA A 357 -9.32 7.51 -18.61
C ALA A 357 -10.53 6.75 -19.14
N VAL A 358 -10.31 5.59 -19.78
CA VAL A 358 -11.38 4.76 -20.38
C VAL A 358 -12.34 4.25 -19.31
N GLU A 359 -11.82 3.79 -18.19
CA GLU A 359 -12.62 3.27 -17.09
C GLU A 359 -13.52 4.35 -16.48
N ARG A 360 -12.99 5.57 -16.26
CA ARG A 360 -13.78 6.72 -15.80
C ARG A 360 -14.85 7.15 -16.81
N ALA A 361 -14.48 7.30 -18.07
CA ALA A 361 -15.38 7.71 -19.14
C ALA A 361 -16.51 6.69 -19.33
N GLY A 362 -16.18 5.40 -19.39
CA GLY A 362 -17.17 4.32 -19.53
C GLY A 362 -18.18 4.31 -18.39
N TYR A 363 -17.73 4.47 -17.15
CA TYR A 363 -18.63 4.48 -15.99
C TYR A 363 -19.58 5.68 -16.00
N VAL A 364 -19.06 6.85 -16.36
CA VAL A 364 -19.84 8.09 -16.48
C VAL A 364 -20.93 7.95 -17.55
N ILE A 365 -20.58 7.40 -18.72
CA ILE A 365 -21.50 7.17 -19.84
C ILE A 365 -22.59 6.17 -19.46
N GLU A 366 -22.28 5.13 -18.69
CA GLU A 366 -23.28 4.15 -18.27
C GLU A 366 -24.18 4.61 -17.11
N SER A 367 -23.80 5.68 -16.41
CA SER A 367 -24.52 6.22 -15.26
C SER A 367 -25.61 7.26 -15.60
N HIS A 368 -26.03 7.34 -16.88
CA HIS A 368 -26.96 8.35 -17.41
C HIS A 368 -28.11 8.69 -16.45
N GLY A 369 -28.15 9.96 -15.99
CA GLY A 369 -29.20 10.52 -15.12
C GLY A 369 -28.87 10.60 -13.62
N GLY A 370 -27.74 10.03 -13.15
CA GLY A 370 -27.34 10.04 -11.73
C GLY A 370 -26.12 10.88 -11.35
N VAL A 371 -25.46 11.52 -12.33
CA VAL A 371 -24.16 12.20 -12.14
C VAL A 371 -24.25 13.65 -12.66
N ASN A 372 -23.61 14.59 -11.94
CA ASN A 372 -23.62 16.00 -12.32
C ASN A 372 -22.89 16.22 -13.66
N LEU A 373 -23.48 17.03 -14.55
CA LEU A 373 -22.99 17.36 -15.90
C LEU A 373 -21.54 17.85 -15.94
N ASP A 374 -21.08 18.58 -14.91
CA ASP A 374 -19.68 19.02 -14.86
C ASP A 374 -18.69 17.88 -14.62
N GLN A 375 -19.12 16.85 -13.86
CA GLN A 375 -18.32 15.64 -13.61
C GLN A 375 -18.28 14.76 -14.85
N VAL A 376 -19.39 14.73 -15.59
CA VAL A 376 -19.50 14.07 -16.88
C VAL A 376 -18.50 14.68 -17.86
N ARG A 377 -18.52 16.01 -18.02
CA ARG A 377 -17.58 16.74 -18.89
C ARG A 377 -16.13 16.50 -18.49
N GLN A 378 -15.80 16.60 -17.20
CA GLN A 378 -14.43 16.41 -16.71
C GLN A 378 -13.88 14.99 -16.96
N ALA A 379 -14.73 13.97 -16.88
CA ALA A 379 -14.32 12.59 -17.14
C ALA A 379 -14.12 12.30 -18.63
N LEU A 380 -14.84 13.02 -19.50
CA LEU A 380 -14.82 12.85 -20.95
C LEU A 380 -13.79 13.75 -21.66
N THR A 381 -13.29 14.79 -20.99
CA THR A 381 -12.29 15.74 -21.52
C THR A 381 -11.13 15.09 -22.29
N PRO A 382 -10.51 13.97 -21.84
CA PRO A 382 -9.40 13.36 -22.56
C PRO A 382 -9.76 12.86 -23.97
N PHE A 383 -11.04 12.60 -24.22
CA PHE A 383 -11.54 11.99 -25.45
C PHE A 383 -12.35 12.94 -26.33
N GLU A 384 -12.73 14.13 -25.84
CA GLU A 384 -13.50 15.13 -26.61
C GLU A 384 -12.95 15.42 -28.02
N PRO A 385 -11.61 15.42 -28.25
CA PRO A 385 -11.05 15.64 -29.59
C PRO A 385 -11.27 14.47 -30.57
N SER A 386 -11.57 13.27 -30.07
CA SER A 386 -11.57 12.02 -30.84
C SER A 386 -12.92 11.29 -30.84
N ILE A 387 -13.80 11.55 -29.87
CA ILE A 387 -15.10 10.88 -29.72
C ILE A 387 -16.18 11.92 -29.43
N ALA A 388 -17.27 11.90 -30.20
CA ALA A 388 -18.45 12.70 -29.92
C ALA A 388 -19.35 11.98 -28.88
N PHE A 389 -19.57 12.62 -27.74
CA PHE A 389 -20.20 11.99 -26.57
C PHE A 389 -21.73 12.08 -26.51
N GLU A 390 -22.33 12.91 -27.35
CA GLU A 390 -23.78 13.15 -27.34
C GLU A 390 -24.53 11.85 -27.68
N ALA A 391 -25.35 11.36 -26.73
CA ALA A 391 -26.19 10.16 -26.83
C ALA A 391 -25.48 8.78 -26.89
N LEU A 392 -24.19 8.66 -26.52
CA LEU A 392 -23.53 7.35 -26.41
C LEU A 392 -24.04 6.57 -25.18
N ASN A 393 -24.33 5.27 -25.36
CA ASN A 393 -24.39 4.29 -24.27
C ASN A 393 -23.04 3.56 -24.16
N GLY A 394 -22.79 2.74 -23.14
CA GLY A 394 -21.45 2.15 -22.97
C GLY A 394 -21.07 1.15 -24.07
N GLY A 395 -22.03 0.54 -24.78
CA GLY A 395 -21.76 -0.23 -26.00
C GLY A 395 -21.28 0.66 -27.16
N GLY A 396 -21.91 1.82 -27.34
CA GLY A 396 -21.50 2.83 -28.31
C GLY A 396 -20.12 3.42 -27.97
N PHE A 397 -19.83 3.64 -26.69
CA PHE A 397 -18.50 4.08 -26.24
C PHE A 397 -17.43 3.04 -26.54
N ALA A 398 -17.67 1.75 -26.26
CA ALA A 398 -16.73 0.69 -26.60
C ALA A 398 -16.41 0.64 -28.10
N HIS A 399 -17.41 0.86 -28.96
CA HIS A 399 -17.20 0.91 -30.41
C HIS A 399 -16.32 2.09 -30.84
N GLN A 400 -16.55 3.28 -30.26
CA GLN A 400 -15.72 4.47 -30.53
C GLN A 400 -14.31 4.33 -29.96
N VAL A 401 -14.14 3.65 -28.82
CA VAL A 401 -12.81 3.35 -28.28
C VAL A 401 -12.02 2.43 -29.23
N ALA A 402 -12.69 1.53 -29.95
CA ALA A 402 -12.06 0.63 -30.91
C ALA A 402 -11.57 1.32 -32.19
N THR A 403 -12.10 2.49 -32.54
CA THR A 403 -11.70 3.25 -33.73
C THR A 403 -10.50 4.18 -33.49
N LEU A 404 -10.04 4.31 -32.24
CA LEU A 404 -8.93 5.18 -31.87
C LEU A 404 -7.59 4.64 -32.36
N GLU A 405 -6.80 5.51 -32.99
CA GLU A 405 -5.46 5.16 -33.46
C GLU A 405 -4.40 5.40 -32.37
N ARG A 406 -3.18 4.91 -32.59
CA ARG A 406 -2.06 5.06 -31.65
C ARG A 406 -1.80 6.52 -31.25
N ALA A 407 -1.93 7.45 -32.19
CA ALA A 407 -1.74 8.88 -31.93
C ALA A 407 -2.82 9.44 -30.99
N ASP A 408 -4.06 8.95 -31.10
CA ASP A 408 -5.15 9.33 -30.19
C ASP A 408 -4.86 8.81 -28.79
N TRP A 409 -4.39 7.57 -28.65
CA TRP A 409 -4.05 7.01 -27.35
C TRP A 409 -2.93 7.75 -26.62
N GLN A 410 -1.91 8.21 -27.35
CA GLN A 410 -0.86 9.05 -26.78
C GLN A 410 -1.42 10.40 -26.30
N ARG A 411 -2.33 11.01 -27.07
CA ARG A 411 -3.00 12.26 -26.69
C ARG A 411 -3.91 12.09 -25.48
N ILE A 412 -4.73 11.04 -25.46
CA ILE A 412 -5.63 10.68 -24.36
C ILE A 412 -4.81 10.43 -23.09
N ALA A 413 -3.73 9.65 -23.18
CA ALA A 413 -2.85 9.40 -22.04
C ALA A 413 -2.23 10.71 -21.51
N ALA A 414 -1.79 11.61 -22.39
CA ALA A 414 -1.23 12.91 -22.01
C ALA A 414 -2.26 13.86 -21.37
N ALA A 415 -3.52 13.80 -21.80
CA ALA A 415 -4.62 14.62 -21.29
C ALA A 415 -5.28 14.08 -20.01
N ALA A 416 -5.22 12.77 -19.77
CA ALA A 416 -5.86 12.12 -18.63
C ALA A 416 -5.18 12.47 -17.30
N PRO A 417 -5.89 12.73 -16.18
CA PRO A 417 -5.23 12.96 -14.88
C PRO A 417 -4.21 11.89 -14.50
N GLU A 418 -3.19 12.26 -13.72
CA GLU A 418 -2.17 11.31 -13.24
C GLU A 418 -2.81 10.09 -12.56
N ALA A 419 -2.34 8.90 -12.93
CA ALA A 419 -2.79 7.63 -12.38
C ALA A 419 -1.73 7.08 -11.42
N ASN A 420 -2.17 6.49 -10.30
CA ASN A 420 -1.27 5.77 -9.41
C ASN A 420 -0.78 4.48 -10.10
N VAL A 421 0.40 4.55 -10.71
CA VAL A 421 0.96 3.45 -11.51
C VAL A 421 1.14 2.18 -10.68
N GLU A 422 1.52 2.27 -9.41
CA GLU A 422 1.71 1.10 -8.55
C GLU A 422 0.39 0.36 -8.29
N ALA A 423 -0.73 1.09 -8.22
CA ALA A 423 -2.06 0.52 -8.06
C ALA A 423 -2.68 0.03 -9.37
N VAL A 424 -2.40 0.72 -10.49
CA VAL A 424 -3.06 0.48 -11.79
C VAL A 424 -2.29 -0.50 -12.67
N ALA A 425 -0.95 -0.49 -12.64
CA ALA A 425 -0.12 -1.37 -13.49
C ALA A 425 -0.41 -2.86 -13.27
N PRO A 426 -0.63 -3.36 -12.03
CA PRO A 426 -1.07 -4.74 -11.82
C PRO A 426 -2.35 -5.13 -12.56
N LEU A 427 -3.35 -4.23 -12.60
CA LEU A 427 -4.60 -4.44 -13.35
C LEU A 427 -4.37 -4.39 -14.85
N VAL A 428 -3.57 -3.44 -15.34
CA VAL A 428 -3.21 -3.34 -16.77
C VAL A 428 -2.50 -4.60 -17.24
N ASN A 429 -1.54 -5.11 -16.46
CA ASN A 429 -0.81 -6.32 -16.77
C ASN A 429 -1.72 -7.56 -16.74
N ALA A 430 -2.56 -7.69 -15.71
CA ALA A 430 -3.49 -8.82 -15.60
C ALA A 430 -4.54 -8.80 -16.71
N GLY A 431 -5.07 -7.62 -17.03
CA GLY A 431 -6.01 -7.41 -18.13
C GLY A 431 -5.36 -7.74 -19.49
N THR A 432 -4.12 -7.29 -19.73
CA THR A 432 -3.36 -7.61 -20.95
C THR A 432 -3.23 -9.12 -21.15
N ALA A 433 -2.91 -9.85 -20.08
CA ALA A 433 -2.77 -11.30 -20.12
C ALA A 433 -4.11 -12.04 -20.36
N LEU A 434 -5.25 -11.36 -20.18
CA LEU A 434 -6.57 -11.92 -20.41
C LEU A 434 -7.17 -11.53 -21.77
N ILE A 435 -6.58 -10.59 -22.52
CA ILE A 435 -7.12 -10.15 -23.82
C ILE A 435 -7.24 -11.34 -24.80
N ASP A 436 -6.19 -12.14 -24.88
CA ASP A 436 -6.13 -13.33 -25.74
C ASP A 436 -7.25 -14.35 -25.38
N PHE A 437 -7.72 -14.34 -24.12
CA PHE A 437 -8.83 -15.17 -23.65
C PHE A 437 -10.21 -14.60 -24.00
N PHE A 438 -10.36 -13.27 -24.11
CA PHE A 438 -11.65 -12.62 -24.29
C PHE A 438 -12.15 -12.53 -25.74
N GLY A 439 -11.30 -12.83 -26.73
CA GLY A 439 -11.62 -12.71 -28.16
C GLY A 439 -12.80 -13.55 -28.65
N GLY A 440 -13.29 -14.51 -27.85
CA GLY A 440 -14.47 -15.35 -28.18
C GLY A 440 -15.48 -15.52 -27.04
N ARG A 441 -15.41 -14.71 -25.99
CA ARG A 441 -16.23 -14.87 -24.76
C ARG A 441 -17.39 -13.88 -24.72
N THR A 442 -18.49 -14.29 -24.10
CA THR A 442 -19.68 -13.46 -23.87
C THR A 442 -19.39 -12.31 -22.91
N ASP A 443 -20.21 -11.25 -22.95
CA ASP A 443 -20.06 -10.10 -22.06
C ASP A 443 -20.16 -10.48 -20.58
N ASP A 444 -21.03 -11.43 -20.25
CA ASP A 444 -21.17 -11.94 -18.89
C ASP A 444 -19.91 -12.67 -18.39
N GLU A 445 -19.26 -13.44 -19.25
CA GLU A 445 -17.97 -14.08 -18.94
C GLU A 445 -16.86 -13.05 -18.81
N ALA A 446 -16.85 -12.01 -19.67
CA ALA A 446 -15.88 -10.92 -19.62
C ALA A 446 -15.98 -10.15 -18.29
N VAL A 447 -17.19 -9.71 -17.93
CA VAL A 447 -17.43 -8.99 -16.68
C VAL A 447 -17.14 -9.86 -15.46
N ALA A 448 -17.55 -11.13 -15.46
CA ALA A 448 -17.24 -12.04 -14.36
C ALA A 448 -15.71 -12.16 -14.16
N THR A 449 -14.98 -12.43 -15.23
CA THR A 449 -13.52 -12.58 -15.20
C THR A 449 -12.83 -11.31 -14.73
N TRP A 450 -13.26 -10.16 -15.26
CA TRP A 450 -12.72 -8.85 -14.90
C TRP A 450 -12.91 -8.53 -13.41
N HIS A 451 -14.10 -8.82 -12.85
CA HIS A 451 -14.35 -8.68 -11.43
C HIS A 451 -13.47 -9.62 -10.58
N GLY A 452 -13.33 -10.88 -11.00
CA GLY A 452 -12.52 -11.88 -10.30
C GLY A 452 -11.05 -11.50 -10.24
N VAL A 453 -10.47 -11.12 -11.39
CA VAL A 453 -9.05 -10.72 -11.46
C VAL A 453 -8.79 -9.41 -10.74
N SER A 454 -9.69 -8.43 -10.85
CA SER A 454 -9.55 -7.15 -10.15
C SER A 454 -9.62 -7.34 -8.63
N ALA A 455 -10.53 -8.19 -8.15
CA ALA A 455 -10.61 -8.53 -6.74
C ALA A 455 -9.35 -9.24 -6.23
N LEU A 456 -8.71 -10.07 -7.05
CA LEU A 456 -7.46 -10.74 -6.71
C LEU A 456 -6.27 -9.79 -6.66
N VAL A 457 -6.12 -8.93 -7.66
CA VAL A 457 -5.07 -7.90 -7.69
C VAL A 457 -5.17 -7.04 -6.42
N HIS A 458 -6.39 -6.62 -6.06
CA HIS A 458 -6.66 -5.76 -4.91
C HIS A 458 -7.01 -6.51 -3.62
N ARG A 459 -6.75 -7.82 -3.54
CA ARG A 459 -7.23 -8.68 -2.44
C ARG A 459 -6.96 -8.06 -1.07
N HIS A 460 -5.74 -7.61 -0.81
CA HIS A 460 -5.34 -7.04 0.49
C HIS A 460 -5.92 -5.64 0.77
N GLN A 461 -6.30 -4.90 -0.27
CA GLN A 461 -6.91 -3.57 -0.16
C GLN A 461 -8.43 -3.64 0.05
N LEU A 462 -9.05 -4.76 -0.32
CA LEU A 462 -10.47 -5.02 -0.05
C LEU A 462 -10.67 -5.57 1.37
N THR A 463 -11.83 -5.26 1.97
CA THR A 463 -12.28 -6.02 3.14
C THR A 463 -12.56 -7.47 2.73
N PRO A 464 -12.36 -8.45 3.63
CA PRO A 464 -12.61 -9.86 3.32
C PRO A 464 -13.95 -10.16 2.67
N ILE A 465 -15.00 -9.48 3.12
CA ILE A 465 -16.36 -9.64 2.57
C ILE A 465 -16.54 -9.01 1.18
N LYS A 466 -15.87 -7.89 0.88
CA LYS A 466 -15.88 -7.28 -0.46
C LYS A 466 -15.12 -8.16 -1.45
N PHE A 467 -13.96 -8.65 -1.05
CA PHE A 467 -13.21 -9.63 -1.84
C PHE A 467 -14.06 -10.88 -2.13
N ALA A 468 -14.71 -11.43 -1.11
CA ALA A 468 -15.57 -12.60 -1.26
C ALA A 468 -16.76 -12.34 -2.20
N ALA A 469 -17.41 -11.18 -2.11
CA ALA A 469 -18.50 -10.80 -3.02
C ALA A 469 -18.06 -10.79 -4.48
N SER A 470 -16.87 -10.27 -4.79
CA SER A 470 -16.37 -10.20 -6.16
C SER A 470 -15.81 -11.53 -6.67
N TYR A 471 -15.18 -12.33 -5.80
CA TYR A 471 -14.46 -13.55 -6.18
C TYR A 471 -15.29 -14.86 -6.05
N ALA A 472 -16.34 -14.87 -5.24
CA ALA A 472 -17.18 -16.06 -4.98
C ALA A 472 -17.64 -16.82 -6.24
N PRO A 473 -17.96 -16.19 -7.40
CA PRO A 473 -18.31 -16.92 -8.62
C PRO A 473 -17.27 -17.99 -9.02
N PHE A 474 -15.97 -17.66 -8.86
CA PHE A 474 -14.85 -18.53 -9.23
C PHE A 474 -14.39 -19.44 -8.09
N ALA A 475 -14.78 -19.18 -6.84
CA ALA A 475 -14.18 -19.81 -5.66
C ALA A 475 -14.20 -21.35 -5.66
N SER A 476 -15.17 -22.00 -6.31
CA SER A 476 -15.18 -23.47 -6.42
C SER A 476 -14.43 -24.02 -7.64
N ALA A 477 -14.18 -23.20 -8.65
CA ALA A 477 -13.48 -23.62 -9.87
C ALA A 477 -11.98 -23.31 -9.76
N ILE A 478 -11.65 -22.18 -9.13
CA ILE A 478 -10.30 -21.67 -8.92
C ILE A 478 -10.19 -21.21 -7.46
N PRO A 479 -9.87 -22.12 -6.52
CA PRO A 479 -9.74 -21.77 -5.11
C PRO A 479 -8.53 -20.86 -4.85
N VAL A 480 -8.74 -19.78 -4.08
CA VAL A 480 -7.67 -18.80 -3.76
C VAL A 480 -7.00 -19.06 -2.41
N THR A 481 -7.69 -19.77 -1.52
CA THR A 481 -7.15 -20.17 -0.23
C THR A 481 -6.98 -21.67 -0.23
N ASN A 482 -5.77 -22.15 0.08
CA ASN A 482 -5.55 -23.58 0.25
C ASN A 482 -6.30 -24.06 1.51
N PRO A 483 -7.25 -25.00 1.42
CA PRO A 483 -7.98 -25.49 2.59
C PRO A 483 -7.05 -26.08 3.67
N ARG A 484 -5.87 -26.57 3.27
CA ARG A 484 -4.85 -27.12 4.18
C ARG A 484 -4.10 -26.04 4.97
N SER A 485 -4.12 -24.78 4.53
CA SER A 485 -3.53 -23.66 5.28
C SER A 485 -4.48 -23.08 6.34
N LEU A 486 -5.74 -23.53 6.37
CA LEU A 486 -6.69 -23.15 7.41
C LEU A 486 -6.51 -24.02 8.64
N GLY A 487 -6.53 -23.40 9.83
CA GLY A 487 -6.58 -24.16 11.08
C GLY A 487 -7.83 -25.04 11.15
N ALA A 488 -7.74 -26.22 11.76
CA ALA A 488 -8.80 -27.24 11.74
C ALA A 488 -10.20 -26.72 12.16
N MET A 489 -10.27 -25.85 13.17
CA MET A 489 -11.54 -25.27 13.62
C MET A 489 -12.13 -24.28 12.61
N VAL A 490 -11.29 -23.49 11.94
CA VAL A 490 -11.71 -22.58 10.85
C VAL A 490 -12.23 -23.41 9.67
N SER A 491 -11.54 -24.48 9.30
CA SER A 491 -11.98 -25.39 8.23
C SER A 491 -13.34 -26.02 8.52
N ARG A 492 -13.57 -26.48 9.76
CA ARG A 492 -14.89 -26.98 10.20
C ARG A 492 -15.96 -25.90 10.18
N TYR A 493 -15.63 -24.69 10.62
CA TYR A 493 -16.56 -23.57 10.58
C TYR A 493 -16.97 -23.23 9.14
N VAL A 494 -16.01 -23.11 8.22
CA VAL A 494 -16.28 -22.88 6.79
C VAL A 494 -17.15 -24.00 6.20
N THR A 495 -16.90 -25.24 6.59
CA THR A 495 -17.73 -26.39 6.19
C THR A 495 -19.16 -26.29 6.73
N ALA A 496 -19.32 -25.87 7.98
CA ALA A 496 -20.64 -25.66 8.60
C ALA A 496 -21.40 -24.52 7.92
N VAL A 497 -20.73 -23.39 7.63
CA VAL A 497 -21.29 -22.28 6.83
C VAL A 497 -21.77 -22.79 5.46
N GLY A 498 -20.98 -23.64 4.81
CA GLY A 498 -21.35 -24.25 3.53
C GLY A 498 -22.61 -25.12 3.55
N ARG A 499 -23.07 -25.54 4.74
CA ARG A 499 -24.21 -26.46 4.97
C ARG A 499 -25.40 -25.78 5.64
N LEU A 500 -25.39 -24.46 5.80
CA LEU A 500 -26.48 -23.73 6.45
C LEU A 500 -27.82 -23.95 5.73
N GLY A 501 -28.84 -24.29 6.52
CA GLY A 501 -30.24 -24.31 6.10
C GLY A 501 -30.87 -22.92 6.13
N ALA A 502 -32.08 -22.80 5.58
CA ALA A 502 -32.79 -21.52 5.51
C ALA A 502 -33.10 -20.92 6.89
N SER A 503 -33.51 -21.75 7.86
CA SER A 503 -33.76 -21.31 9.24
C SER A 503 -32.49 -20.79 9.91
N GLN A 504 -31.35 -21.48 9.74
CA GLN A 504 -30.07 -21.03 10.30
C GLN A 504 -29.59 -19.73 9.64
N CYS A 505 -29.79 -19.57 8.33
CA CYS A 505 -29.50 -18.30 7.65
C CYS A 505 -30.38 -17.16 8.18
N ALA A 506 -31.67 -17.41 8.45
CA ALA A 506 -32.56 -16.41 9.03
C ALA A 506 -32.08 -15.97 10.42
N THR A 507 -31.65 -16.91 11.26
CA THR A 507 -31.10 -16.57 12.58
C THR A 507 -29.81 -15.75 12.49
N LEU A 508 -28.92 -16.06 11.55
CA LEU A 508 -27.71 -15.25 11.32
C LEU A 508 -28.02 -13.83 10.79
N ALA A 509 -29.21 -13.61 10.23
CA ALA A 509 -29.64 -12.30 9.74
C ALA A 509 -30.19 -11.39 10.84
N GLU A 510 -30.42 -11.90 12.05
CA GLU A 510 -30.94 -11.12 13.17
C GLU A 510 -29.95 -10.00 13.56
N PRO A 511 -30.45 -8.79 13.90
CA PRO A 511 -29.58 -7.70 14.32
C PRO A 511 -28.87 -8.01 15.63
N TRP A 512 -27.59 -7.69 15.70
CA TRP A 512 -26.80 -7.82 16.92
C TRP A 512 -25.79 -6.68 17.05
N GLN A 513 -25.32 -6.43 18.27
CA GLN A 513 -24.33 -5.41 18.59
C GLN A 513 -23.24 -6.01 19.48
N ILE A 514 -22.03 -5.47 19.38
CA ILE A 514 -20.89 -5.84 20.23
C ILE A 514 -20.59 -4.64 21.12
N GLY A 515 -20.45 -4.89 22.43
CA GLY A 515 -20.02 -3.86 23.38
C GLY A 515 -18.57 -3.43 23.15
N ASP A 516 -18.24 -2.19 23.50
CA ASP A 516 -16.94 -1.57 23.22
C ASP A 516 -15.75 -2.36 23.77
N GLU A 517 -15.91 -3.00 24.93
CA GLU A 517 -14.86 -3.84 25.54
C GLU A 517 -14.53 -5.07 24.68
N LEU A 518 -15.55 -5.76 24.18
CA LEU A 518 -15.39 -6.93 23.30
C LEU A 518 -14.87 -6.53 21.92
N SER A 519 -15.30 -5.37 21.41
CA SER A 519 -14.76 -4.79 20.18
C SER A 519 -13.27 -4.45 20.31
N SER A 520 -12.86 -3.87 21.45
CA SER A 520 -11.45 -3.60 21.77
C SER A 520 -10.64 -4.89 21.92
N ALA A 521 -11.17 -5.90 22.60
CA ALA A 521 -10.52 -7.20 22.76
C ALA A 521 -10.31 -7.90 21.41
N LEU A 522 -11.33 -7.93 20.56
CA LEU A 522 -11.24 -8.47 19.21
C LEU A 522 -10.22 -7.69 18.37
N SER A 523 -10.23 -6.36 18.42
CA SER A 523 -9.28 -5.52 17.68
C SER A 523 -7.82 -5.77 18.10
N LYS A 524 -7.55 -5.93 19.41
CA LYS A 524 -6.23 -6.30 19.92
C LYS A 524 -5.80 -7.69 19.47
N ALA A 525 -6.74 -8.64 19.37
CA ALA A 525 -6.44 -9.99 18.89
C ALA A 525 -6.06 -10.02 17.40
N LEU A 526 -6.49 -9.02 16.62
CA LEU A 526 -6.33 -8.92 15.17
C LEU A 526 -5.05 -8.22 14.69
N VAL A 527 -4.20 -7.73 15.58
CA VAL A 527 -3.04 -6.86 15.27
C VAL A 527 -2.11 -7.42 14.18
N ASP A 528 -1.98 -8.74 14.05
CA ASP A 528 -1.08 -9.39 13.08
C ASP A 528 -1.77 -9.80 11.77
N GLY A 529 -3.05 -9.44 11.56
CA GLY A 529 -3.82 -9.80 10.37
C GLY A 529 -4.17 -11.30 10.26
N SER A 530 -3.87 -12.11 11.27
CA SER A 530 -4.02 -13.58 11.24
C SER A 530 -5.45 -14.07 11.04
N ALA A 531 -6.47 -13.23 11.30
CA ALA A 531 -7.87 -13.60 11.09
C ALA A 531 -8.31 -13.55 9.63
N ARG A 532 -7.56 -12.81 8.78
CA ARG A 532 -8.00 -12.47 7.42
C ARG A 532 -8.35 -13.70 6.60
N ALA A 533 -7.49 -14.73 6.61
CA ALA A 533 -7.73 -15.95 5.85
C ALA A 533 -8.97 -16.71 6.34
N GLY A 534 -9.26 -16.70 7.65
CA GLY A 534 -10.45 -17.34 8.21
C GLY A 534 -11.73 -16.57 7.91
N GLU A 535 -11.69 -15.25 8.02
CA GLU A 535 -12.80 -14.37 7.64
C GLU A 535 -13.10 -14.45 6.14
N GLU A 536 -12.08 -14.35 5.28
CA GLU A 536 -12.23 -14.46 3.82
C GLU A 536 -12.84 -15.82 3.42
N SER A 537 -12.36 -16.92 4.02
CA SER A 537 -12.86 -18.26 3.69
C SER A 537 -14.30 -18.46 4.15
N ALA A 538 -14.67 -17.94 5.32
CA ALA A 538 -16.04 -17.96 5.81
C ALA A 538 -16.95 -17.08 4.95
N ALA A 539 -16.49 -15.90 4.55
CA ALA A 539 -17.21 -15.01 3.66
C ALA A 539 -17.44 -15.66 2.28
N LEU A 540 -16.40 -16.28 1.67
CA LEU A 540 -16.53 -16.98 0.39
C LEU A 540 -17.56 -18.12 0.45
N ALA A 541 -17.58 -18.89 1.54
CA ALA A 541 -18.59 -19.92 1.73
C ALA A 541 -19.99 -19.32 1.93
N ALA A 542 -20.11 -18.29 2.76
CA ALA A 542 -21.40 -17.67 3.07
C ALA A 542 -22.02 -16.97 1.85
N VAL A 543 -21.23 -16.25 1.07
CA VAL A 543 -21.66 -15.53 -0.14
C VAL A 543 -22.19 -16.49 -1.21
N VAL A 544 -21.79 -17.76 -1.18
CA VAL A 544 -22.34 -18.80 -2.08
C VAL A 544 -23.56 -19.48 -1.46
N THR A 545 -23.50 -19.86 -0.19
CA THR A 545 -24.55 -20.67 0.45
C THR A 545 -25.78 -19.85 0.83
N VAL A 546 -25.61 -18.66 1.39
CA VAL A 546 -26.72 -17.85 1.93
C VAL A 546 -27.70 -17.40 0.84
N PRO A 547 -27.27 -16.91 -0.35
CA PRO A 547 -28.21 -16.49 -1.39
C PRO A 547 -29.11 -17.60 -1.92
N MET A 548 -28.69 -18.86 -1.78
CA MET A 548 -29.52 -20.02 -2.12
C MET A 548 -30.64 -20.29 -1.11
N ARG A 549 -30.70 -19.53 -0.01
CA ARG A 549 -31.56 -19.76 1.16
C ARG A 549 -32.31 -18.51 1.61
N LEU A 550 -31.67 -17.35 1.50
CA LEU A 550 -32.19 -16.06 1.96
C LEU A 550 -31.70 -14.95 1.02
N ALA A 551 -32.63 -14.22 0.41
CA ALA A 551 -32.33 -13.15 -0.54
C ALA A 551 -32.26 -11.77 0.13
N THR A 552 -31.84 -10.76 -0.62
CA THR A 552 -31.91 -9.33 -0.25
C THR A 552 -31.13 -8.97 1.02
N ALA A 553 -31.59 -7.95 1.77
CA ALA A 553 -30.90 -7.41 2.93
C ALA A 553 -30.71 -8.43 4.06
N GLY A 554 -31.65 -9.36 4.26
CA GLY A 554 -31.52 -10.45 5.23
C GLY A 554 -30.39 -11.41 4.86
N GLY A 555 -30.28 -11.78 3.59
CA GLY A 555 -29.17 -12.59 3.09
C GLY A 555 -27.81 -11.92 3.31
N TRP A 556 -27.71 -10.62 3.05
CA TRP A 556 -26.46 -9.89 3.29
C TRP A 556 -26.08 -9.79 4.78
N ALA A 557 -27.07 -9.60 5.65
CA ALA A 557 -26.85 -9.60 7.10
C ALA A 557 -26.28 -10.95 7.57
N ALA A 558 -26.88 -12.06 7.12
CA ALA A 558 -26.40 -13.40 7.43
C ALA A 558 -24.97 -13.66 6.93
N VAL A 559 -24.62 -13.19 5.72
CA VAL A 559 -23.24 -13.27 5.19
C VAL A 559 -22.25 -12.51 6.08
N LYS A 560 -22.61 -11.32 6.56
CA LYS A 560 -21.76 -10.54 7.48
C LYS A 560 -21.55 -11.25 8.80
N THR A 561 -22.61 -11.81 9.38
CA THR A 561 -22.51 -12.57 10.64
C THR A 561 -21.65 -13.83 10.47
N ALA A 562 -21.77 -14.53 9.33
CA ALA A 562 -20.92 -15.68 9.02
C ALA A 562 -19.44 -15.31 8.81
N ALA A 563 -19.16 -14.21 8.08
CA ALA A 563 -17.80 -13.70 7.92
C ALA A 563 -17.19 -13.34 9.28
N PHE A 564 -17.95 -12.64 10.12
CA PHE A 564 -17.56 -12.30 11.49
C PHE A 564 -17.21 -13.54 12.33
N GLY A 565 -17.95 -14.65 12.21
CA GLY A 565 -17.57 -15.89 12.88
C GLY A 565 -16.24 -16.47 12.42
N GLY A 566 -15.93 -16.37 11.13
CA GLY A 566 -14.63 -16.76 10.59
C GLY A 566 -13.49 -15.95 11.21
N ARG A 567 -13.72 -14.64 11.42
CA ARG A 567 -12.79 -13.75 12.10
C ARG A 567 -12.56 -14.17 13.55
N VAL A 568 -13.63 -14.41 14.32
CA VAL A 568 -13.56 -14.79 15.75
C VAL A 568 -12.83 -16.12 15.94
N ILE A 569 -13.17 -17.17 15.19
CA ILE A 569 -12.54 -18.50 15.34
C ILE A 569 -11.06 -18.49 14.94
N ALA A 570 -10.68 -17.64 13.99
CA ALA A 570 -9.30 -17.52 13.56
C ALA A 570 -8.38 -16.94 14.64
N VAL A 571 -8.91 -16.09 15.54
CA VAL A 571 -8.13 -15.50 16.67
C VAL A 571 -8.48 -16.08 18.04
N ARG A 572 -9.30 -17.13 18.09
CA ARG A 572 -9.78 -17.74 19.34
C ARG A 572 -8.70 -18.01 20.40
N THR A 573 -7.48 -18.35 19.99
CA THR A 573 -6.37 -18.65 20.91
C THR A 573 -5.81 -17.42 21.62
N ARG A 574 -6.26 -16.22 21.22
CA ARG A 574 -5.86 -14.93 21.79
C ARG A 574 -6.99 -14.28 22.61
N LEU A 575 -8.15 -14.92 22.67
CA LEU A 575 -9.31 -14.48 23.43
C LEU A 575 -9.43 -15.33 24.69
N THR A 576 -9.96 -14.75 25.77
CA THR A 576 -10.40 -15.56 26.92
C THR A 576 -11.64 -16.38 26.52
N THR A 577 -11.92 -17.46 27.25
CA THR A 577 -13.11 -18.30 27.00
C THR A 577 -14.39 -17.47 27.04
N GLU A 578 -14.53 -16.59 28.04
CA GLU A 578 -15.69 -15.69 28.18
C GLU A 578 -15.81 -14.72 27.01
N GLN A 579 -14.70 -14.12 26.57
CA GLN A 579 -14.68 -13.23 25.40
C GLN A 579 -15.07 -13.97 24.12
N LEU A 580 -14.58 -15.20 23.94
CA LEU A 580 -14.92 -16.05 22.80
C LEU A 580 -16.41 -16.38 22.79
N GLU A 581 -16.96 -16.82 23.92
CA GLU A 581 -18.39 -17.14 24.05
C GLU A 581 -19.28 -15.92 23.82
N ALA A 582 -18.90 -14.76 24.38
CA ALA A 582 -19.64 -13.51 24.20
C ALA A 582 -19.61 -13.03 22.74
N LEU A 583 -18.45 -13.09 22.08
CA LEU A 583 -18.33 -12.77 20.64
C LEU A 583 -19.04 -13.82 19.76
N TRP A 584 -19.23 -15.05 20.22
CA TRP A 584 -19.90 -16.11 19.47
C TRP A 584 -21.42 -16.09 19.60
N GLN A 585 -21.99 -15.32 20.55
CA GLN A 585 -23.44 -15.28 20.80
C GLN A 585 -24.29 -15.09 19.53
N PRO A 586 -23.96 -14.18 18.59
CA PRO A 586 -24.77 -14.01 17.38
C PRO A 586 -24.76 -15.21 16.42
N ILE A 587 -23.79 -16.11 16.56
CA ILE A 587 -23.58 -17.27 15.67
C ILE A 587 -24.05 -18.56 16.35
N GLN A 588 -24.00 -18.61 17.69
CA GLN A 588 -24.28 -19.78 18.51
C GLN A 588 -25.59 -20.51 18.15
N PRO A 589 -26.73 -19.84 17.88
CA PRO A 589 -27.98 -20.54 17.54
C PRO A 589 -27.93 -21.26 16.18
N ALA A 590 -27.16 -20.72 15.22
CA ALA A 590 -27.03 -21.29 13.89
C ALA A 590 -25.91 -22.33 13.82
N ILE A 591 -24.76 -22.05 14.43
CA ILE A 591 -23.58 -22.92 14.46
C ILE A 591 -23.04 -22.94 15.91
N PRO A 592 -23.42 -23.93 16.72
CA PRO A 592 -22.97 -24.03 18.11
C PRO A 592 -21.45 -24.21 18.17
N LEU A 593 -20.76 -23.48 19.05
CA LEU A 593 -19.29 -23.54 19.18
C LEU A 593 -18.80 -24.97 19.45
N ALA A 594 -19.55 -25.74 20.24
CA ALA A 594 -19.26 -27.15 20.57
C ALA A 594 -19.22 -28.06 19.32
N SER A 595 -19.99 -27.74 18.27
CA SER A 595 -20.02 -28.51 17.01
C SER A 595 -18.71 -28.41 16.21
N LEU A 596 -17.86 -27.43 16.53
CA LEU A 596 -16.57 -27.20 15.84
C LEU A 596 -15.41 -27.96 16.49
N SER A 597 -15.64 -28.58 17.64
CA SER A 597 -14.66 -29.41 18.36
C SER A 597 -14.30 -30.68 17.57
N ALA A 598 -13.17 -31.30 17.91
CA ALA A 598 -12.79 -32.55 17.25
C ALA A 598 -13.82 -33.64 17.56
N PRO A 599 -14.22 -34.47 16.58
CA PRO A 599 -15.06 -35.61 16.86
C PRO A 599 -14.36 -36.47 17.91
N ALA A 600 -15.12 -36.93 18.91
CA ALA A 600 -14.59 -37.79 19.95
C ALA A 600 -13.91 -39.00 19.28
N ARG A 601 -12.65 -39.27 19.62
CA ARG A 601 -11.99 -40.49 19.15
C ARG A 601 -12.81 -41.66 19.65
N VAL A 602 -13.40 -42.42 18.73
CA VAL A 602 -13.96 -43.73 19.05
C VAL A 602 -12.80 -44.54 19.61
N LYS A 603 -12.83 -44.83 20.91
CA LYS A 603 -11.92 -45.79 21.52
C LYS A 603 -12.21 -47.12 20.82
N ARG A 604 -11.32 -47.52 19.93
CA ARG A 604 -11.28 -48.89 19.40
C ARG A 604 -10.64 -49.79 20.44
#